data_AF-A0A931GVF2-F1
#
_entry.id   AF-A0A931GVF2-F1
#
_cell.length_a   1.000
_cell.length_b   1.000
_cell.length_c   1.000
_cell.angle_alpha   90.00
_cell.angle_beta   90.00
_cell.angle_gamma   90.00
#
_symmetry.space_group_name_H-M   'P 1'
#
loop_
_entity.id
_entity.type
_entity.pdbx_description
1 polymer ?
#
loop_
_entity_poly.entity_id
_entity_poly.type
_entity_poly.pdbx_seq_one_letter_code
_entity_poly.pdbx_strand_id
1 'polypeptide(L)'
;MSHITDTLTNNWAANMADGGSRHLSKRQSSNVTVAGDAIQSYGWWEMARLLRNPKTRQAERFLVNGDIYSVTTSRQQSTVRHAISRTDLPSVIIPFSVLDEAGIDKASITILEATADWTETTEHRHIDMPNSAVWEYEYETIPGTGVYVHNATGESLPSQHAYSHETYCYVNEYDDRKAAAVGPIDWQDRTGPNGYDAVKAREDAFDAEWTKYPAISKSTGRKTLRTAKGSWHQWEVVADDSETNPSGIAYRRETLRHWLGESLITGSVRYQTTIKCDRCTGSGTYDGDTRNVLTPVIGPQTRELGGNLPRYWLDRPTCNLCFGEGRRTITKTRTSRYLSGFDSNETRVSYFFCELPKHSKATTVQEAYADLKPATVKTAEALGRTVHRQGDIYAVPITTMTTADLTRLNAVRSKKTHILGTNHRATEVAMVRNGKATLTYARGTLTHAPLNRDPDHKRVTIGKSWHLLLKNTVPVSA
;
A
#
# COMPACT_ATOMS: atom_id res chain seq x y z
N MET A 1 9.50 2.26 24.31
CA MET A 1 10.49 1.66 23.36
C MET A 1 11.85 1.67 24.04
N SER A 2 12.98 1.96 23.37
CA SER A 2 14.17 2.46 24.05
C SER A 2 14.21 3.97 23.86
N HIS A 3 14.29 4.72 24.96
CA HIS A 3 14.42 6.19 24.97
C HIS A 3 15.55 6.70 24.05
N ILE A 4 16.56 5.86 23.76
CA ILE A 4 17.68 6.15 22.85
C ILE A 4 17.22 6.22 21.39
N THR A 5 16.31 5.33 20.96
CA THR A 5 15.72 5.35 19.61
C THR A 5 14.86 6.60 19.42
N ASP A 6 14.02 6.91 20.40
CA ASP A 6 13.13 8.07 20.37
C ASP A 6 13.95 9.38 20.41
N THR A 7 14.98 9.45 21.25
CA THR A 7 15.95 10.57 21.23
C THR A 7 16.66 10.70 19.88
N LEU A 8 17.06 9.61 19.23
CA LEU A 8 17.81 9.65 17.97
C LEU A 8 16.95 10.11 16.78
N THR A 9 15.75 9.53 16.64
CA THR A 9 14.80 9.87 15.57
C THR A 9 14.32 11.32 15.68
N ASN A 10 13.99 11.78 16.89
CA ASN A 10 13.59 13.16 17.17
C ASN A 10 14.70 14.15 16.83
N ASN A 11 15.94 13.87 17.27
CA ASN A 11 17.10 14.71 16.93
C ASN A 11 17.39 14.71 15.42
N TRP A 12 17.23 13.57 14.74
CA TRP A 12 17.39 13.49 13.28
C TRP A 12 16.36 14.34 12.54
N ALA A 13 15.07 14.20 12.85
CA ALA A 13 14.02 14.96 12.18
C ALA A 13 14.20 16.48 12.36
N ALA A 14 14.47 16.93 13.58
CA ALA A 14 14.74 18.35 13.86
C ALA A 14 16.00 18.87 13.15
N ASN A 15 17.16 18.22 13.29
CA ASN A 15 18.40 18.66 12.64
C ASN A 15 18.29 18.64 11.10
N MET A 16 17.45 17.76 10.53
CA MET A 16 17.18 17.73 9.09
C MET A 16 16.24 18.86 8.65
N ALA A 17 15.22 19.19 9.44
CA ALA A 17 14.32 20.31 9.19
C ALA A 17 15.06 21.67 9.26
N ASP A 18 15.96 21.85 10.23
CA ASP A 18 16.85 23.01 10.37
C ASP A 18 17.89 23.15 9.21
N GLY A 19 17.77 22.34 8.16
CA GLY A 19 18.69 22.30 7.01
C GLY A 19 20.04 21.64 7.30
N GLY A 20 20.27 21.19 8.54
CA GLY A 20 21.54 20.66 9.01
C GLY A 20 22.05 19.43 8.25
N SER A 21 23.36 19.28 8.26
CA SER A 21 24.10 18.13 7.70
C SER A 21 24.95 17.41 8.76
N ARG A 22 24.73 17.73 10.05
CA ARG A 22 25.55 17.23 11.16
C ARG A 22 25.53 15.70 11.21
N HIS A 23 26.71 15.08 11.19
CA HIS A 23 26.86 13.66 11.47
C HIS A 23 26.41 13.36 12.91
N LEU A 24 25.18 12.90 13.07
CA LEU A 24 24.71 12.27 14.30
C LEU A 24 25.51 10.98 14.50
N SER A 25 26.50 11.02 15.40
CA SER A 25 27.39 9.90 15.66
C SER A 25 26.59 8.68 16.14
N LYS A 26 26.95 7.50 15.62
CA LYS A 26 26.24 6.25 15.92
C LYS A 26 26.39 5.91 17.42
N ARG A 27 25.34 6.22 18.21
CA ARG A 27 25.23 5.74 19.59
C ARG A 27 25.20 4.21 19.57
N GLN A 28 26.12 3.58 20.31
CA GLN A 28 26.44 2.16 20.18
C GLN A 28 25.29 1.19 20.55
N SER A 29 24.21 1.68 21.14
CA SER A 29 23.07 0.93 21.66
C SER A 29 21.77 1.06 20.86
N SER A 30 21.79 1.67 19.67
CA SER A 30 20.60 1.84 18.81
C SER A 30 20.64 0.93 17.58
N ASN A 31 19.54 0.21 17.33
CA ASN A 31 19.27 -0.48 16.06
C ASN A 31 18.82 0.47 14.94
N VAL A 32 18.75 1.79 15.19
CA VAL A 32 18.49 2.84 14.20
C VAL A 32 19.77 3.65 13.97
N THR A 33 20.07 3.95 12.70
CA THR A 33 21.25 4.69 12.25
C THR A 33 20.91 5.77 11.24
N VAL A 34 21.73 6.82 11.14
CA VAL A 34 21.60 7.90 10.15
C VAL A 34 22.67 7.77 9.08
N ALA A 35 22.28 7.86 7.81
CA ALA A 35 23.12 7.70 6.63
C ALA A 35 22.92 8.89 5.68
N GLY A 36 23.56 10.02 5.99
CA GLY A 36 23.31 11.30 5.31
C GLY A 36 21.87 11.76 5.55
N ASP A 37 21.14 12.03 4.47
CA ASP A 37 19.72 12.43 4.52
C ASP A 37 18.75 11.30 4.90
N ALA A 38 19.23 10.05 5.02
CA ALA A 38 18.41 8.87 5.32
C ALA A 38 18.50 8.44 6.80
N ILE A 39 17.40 7.87 7.33
CA ILE A 39 17.37 7.14 8.61
C ILE A 39 16.97 5.69 8.36
N GLN A 40 17.72 4.76 8.96
CA GLN A 40 17.69 3.33 8.62
C GLN A 40 17.50 2.44 9.84
N SER A 41 16.70 1.39 9.68
CA SER A 41 16.61 0.25 10.59
C SER A 41 17.77 -0.72 10.29
N TYR A 42 18.43 -1.19 11.35
CA TYR A 42 19.57 -2.12 11.35
C TYR A 42 20.78 -1.73 10.47
N GLY A 43 20.87 -0.49 9.99
CA GLY A 43 21.96 0.00 9.14
C GLY A 43 21.82 -0.26 7.65
N TRP A 44 20.65 -0.71 7.18
CA TRP A 44 20.44 -1.03 5.76
C TRP A 44 19.01 -0.78 5.25
N TRP A 45 17.98 -0.89 6.10
CA TRP A 45 16.58 -0.70 5.70
C TRP A 45 16.15 0.75 5.88
N GLU A 46 16.06 1.51 4.79
CA GLU A 46 15.67 2.93 4.82
C GLU A 46 14.20 3.10 5.27
N MET A 47 14.00 3.76 6.41
CA MET A 47 12.68 4.02 7.01
C MET A 47 12.12 5.38 6.58
N ALA A 48 12.98 6.38 6.45
CA ALA A 48 12.64 7.67 5.88
C ALA A 48 13.89 8.40 5.36
N ARG A 49 13.65 9.43 4.56
CA ARG A 49 14.67 10.25 3.91
C ARG A 49 14.21 11.70 3.83
N LEU A 50 15.11 12.64 4.08
CA LEU A 50 14.91 14.03 3.71
C LEU A 50 15.11 14.21 2.20
N LEU A 51 14.17 14.90 1.55
CA LEU A 51 14.33 15.41 0.19
C LEU A 51 14.68 16.90 0.27
N ARG A 52 15.78 17.27 -0.38
CA ARG A 52 16.32 18.63 -0.43
C ARG A 52 16.10 19.24 -1.81
N ASN A 53 15.98 20.56 -1.86
CA ASN A 53 15.97 21.29 -3.13
C ASN A 53 17.28 21.01 -3.89
N PRO A 54 17.23 20.57 -5.17
CA PRO A 54 18.44 20.21 -5.91
C PRO A 54 19.35 21.41 -6.23
N LYS A 55 18.82 22.65 -6.16
CA LYS A 55 19.58 23.89 -6.38
C LYS A 55 20.07 24.50 -5.07
N THR A 56 19.20 24.67 -4.07
CA THR A 56 19.54 25.40 -2.82
C THR A 56 20.06 24.50 -1.69
N ARG A 57 19.91 23.18 -1.80
CA ARG A 57 20.21 22.17 -0.75
C ARG A 57 19.44 22.33 0.56
N GLN A 58 18.49 23.26 0.63
CA GLN A 58 17.56 23.40 1.74
C GLN A 58 16.67 22.15 1.86
N ALA A 59 16.28 21.84 3.09
CA ALA A 59 15.28 20.82 3.39
C ALA A 59 13.91 21.26 2.84
N GLU A 60 13.21 20.39 2.10
CA GLU A 60 11.89 20.74 1.53
C GLU A 60 10.76 19.83 2.03
N ARG A 61 11.02 18.54 2.24
CA ARG A 61 10.01 17.52 2.58
C ARG A 61 10.65 16.20 3.02
N PHE A 62 9.90 15.37 3.73
CA PHE A 62 10.30 13.99 4.02
C PHE A 62 9.59 12.98 3.12
N LEU A 63 10.33 11.93 2.74
CA LEU A 63 9.81 10.72 2.10
C LEU A 63 9.94 9.58 3.11
N VAL A 64 8.83 9.04 3.57
CA VAL A 64 8.74 7.95 4.54
C VAL A 64 8.44 6.65 3.81
N ASN A 65 9.12 5.57 4.20
CA ASN A 65 8.88 4.25 3.64
C ASN A 65 7.56 3.67 4.18
N GLY A 66 6.72 3.15 3.30
CA GLY A 66 5.50 2.40 3.62
C GLY A 66 5.66 0.87 3.62
N ASP A 67 6.84 0.34 3.32
CA ASP A 67 7.09 -1.11 3.33
C ASP A 67 6.98 -1.70 4.74
N ILE A 68 6.42 -2.92 4.84
CA ILE A 68 6.36 -3.71 6.08
C ILE A 68 7.49 -4.76 6.07
N TYR A 69 8.28 -4.83 7.14
CA TYR A 69 9.40 -5.77 7.26
C TYR A 69 9.34 -6.64 8.53
N SER A 70 9.27 -6.03 9.71
CA SER A 70 9.22 -6.74 11.00
C SER A 70 8.53 -5.89 12.06
N VAL A 71 7.97 -6.51 13.10
CA VAL A 71 7.32 -5.79 14.23
C VAL A 71 8.25 -4.76 14.87
N THR A 72 9.56 -5.06 14.96
CA THR A 72 10.56 -4.14 15.52
C THR A 72 10.89 -3.00 14.56
N THR A 73 10.90 -3.26 13.25
CA THR A 73 11.11 -2.23 12.23
C THR A 73 9.90 -1.31 12.11
N SER A 74 8.67 -1.84 12.10
CA SER A 74 7.43 -1.05 12.08
C SER A 74 7.31 -0.15 13.32
N ARG A 75 7.70 -0.64 14.51
CA ARG A 75 7.85 0.20 15.70
C ARG A 75 8.80 1.38 15.49
N GLN A 76 10.00 1.14 14.96
CA GLN A 76 10.98 2.21 14.67
C GLN A 76 10.47 3.20 13.60
N GLN A 77 9.75 2.70 12.60
CA GLN A 77 9.11 3.44 11.52
C GLN A 77 8.01 4.38 12.06
N SER A 78 7.23 3.95 13.07
CA SER A 78 6.29 4.81 13.81
C SER A 78 6.99 5.93 14.57
N THR A 79 8.08 5.64 15.29
CA THR A 79 8.85 6.71 15.96
C THR A 79 9.43 7.70 14.94
N VAL A 80 9.89 7.22 13.77
CA VAL A 80 10.32 8.10 12.66
C VAL A 80 9.17 8.96 12.14
N ARG A 81 7.96 8.40 11.94
CA ARG A 81 6.76 9.18 11.57
C ARG A 81 6.42 10.24 12.62
N HIS A 82 6.40 9.88 13.90
CA HIS A 82 6.11 10.79 15.02
C HIS A 82 7.22 11.84 15.28
N ALA A 83 8.45 11.57 14.84
CA ALA A 83 9.52 12.57 14.81
C ALA A 83 9.31 13.57 13.65
N ILE A 84 8.97 13.08 12.46
CA ILE A 84 8.71 13.90 11.25
C ILE A 84 7.47 14.77 11.41
N SER A 85 6.36 14.23 11.96
CA SER A 85 5.08 14.93 12.12
C SER A 85 5.10 16.07 13.16
N ARG A 86 6.27 16.35 13.75
CA ARG A 86 6.53 17.47 14.66
C ARG A 86 7.54 18.46 14.06
N THR A 87 7.73 18.40 12.74
CA THR A 87 8.45 19.39 11.93
C THR A 87 7.46 20.06 10.97
N ASP A 88 7.73 21.31 10.59
CA ASP A 88 6.88 22.06 9.64
C ASP A 88 7.09 21.63 8.17
N LEU A 89 7.87 20.57 7.91
CA LEU A 89 8.12 20.08 6.56
C LEU A 89 7.04 19.08 6.11
N PRO A 90 6.46 19.23 4.90
CA PRO A 90 5.58 18.24 4.31
C PRO A 90 6.21 16.85 4.31
N SER A 91 5.40 15.81 4.52
CA SER A 91 5.85 14.43 4.44
C SER A 91 4.89 13.57 3.62
N VAL A 92 5.41 12.46 3.08
CA VAL A 92 4.60 11.50 2.32
C VAL A 92 5.05 10.08 2.63
N ILE A 93 4.11 9.15 2.77
CA ILE A 93 4.37 7.72 3.02
C ILE A 93 4.12 6.94 1.73
N ILE A 94 5.15 6.27 1.22
CA ILE A 94 5.07 5.43 0.02
C ILE A 94 5.97 4.20 0.24
N PRO A 95 5.52 2.96 -0.04
CA PRO A 95 6.40 1.78 -0.01
C PRO A 95 7.61 1.93 -0.93
N PHE A 96 8.83 1.78 -0.40
CA PHE A 96 10.05 2.02 -1.17
C PHE A 96 10.26 0.95 -2.23
N SER A 97 9.87 -0.29 -1.96
CA SER A 97 9.81 -1.38 -2.93
C SER A 97 9.02 -0.98 -4.20
N VAL A 98 7.86 -0.35 -4.02
CA VAL A 98 7.00 0.12 -5.12
C VAL A 98 7.65 1.26 -5.91
N LEU A 99 8.39 2.15 -5.25
CA LEU A 99 9.17 3.19 -5.93
C LEU A 99 10.36 2.62 -6.72
N ASP A 100 11.01 1.55 -6.24
CA ASP A 100 12.10 0.88 -6.95
C ASP A 100 11.59 0.03 -8.13
N GLU A 101 10.50 -0.71 -7.95
CA GLU A 101 9.80 -1.47 -9.01
C GLU A 101 9.32 -0.54 -10.14
N ALA A 102 8.84 0.65 -9.79
CA ALA A 102 8.47 1.70 -10.76
C ALA A 102 9.68 2.42 -11.39
N GLY A 103 10.91 2.15 -10.96
CA GLY A 103 12.14 2.80 -11.45
C GLY A 103 12.22 4.30 -11.14
N ILE A 104 11.55 4.75 -10.07
CA ILE A 104 11.47 6.17 -9.67
C ILE A 104 12.72 6.54 -8.87
N ASP A 105 13.43 7.57 -9.33
CA ASP A 105 14.53 8.18 -8.58
C ASP A 105 13.95 8.89 -7.34
N LYS A 106 14.06 8.24 -6.17
CA LYS A 106 13.55 8.73 -4.87
C LYS A 106 13.99 10.16 -4.55
N ALA A 107 15.19 10.58 -4.97
CA ALA A 107 15.69 11.94 -4.73
C ALA A 107 15.02 13.00 -5.63
N SER A 108 14.32 12.59 -6.69
CA SER A 108 13.58 13.48 -7.60
C SER A 108 12.12 13.71 -7.20
N ILE A 109 11.63 13.03 -6.15
CA ILE A 109 10.21 13.07 -5.79
C ILE A 109 9.81 14.47 -5.31
N THR A 110 8.69 14.97 -5.82
CA THR A 110 8.07 16.23 -5.40
C THR A 110 6.60 15.98 -5.08
N ILE A 111 6.19 16.27 -3.85
CA ILE A 111 4.79 16.21 -3.41
C ILE A 111 4.03 17.34 -4.11
N LEU A 112 2.90 17.02 -4.75
CA LEU A 112 1.92 18.02 -5.20
C LEU A 112 0.83 18.18 -4.14
N GLU A 113 0.33 17.06 -3.62
CA GLU A 113 -0.54 17.00 -2.46
C GLU A 113 -0.23 15.74 -1.64
N ALA A 114 -0.31 15.85 -0.31
CA ALA A 114 -0.42 14.72 0.59
C ALA A 114 -1.56 15.05 1.57
N THR A 115 -2.55 14.16 1.64
CA THR A 115 -3.62 14.24 2.65
C THR A 115 -3.06 13.85 4.01
N ALA A 116 -3.71 14.30 5.09
CA ALA A 116 -3.37 13.84 6.43
C ALA A 116 -3.82 12.38 6.62
N ASP A 117 -3.06 11.60 7.39
CA ASP A 117 -3.52 10.33 7.94
C ASP A 117 -4.88 10.50 8.66
N TRP A 118 -5.78 9.52 8.54
CA TRP A 118 -7.09 9.55 9.19
C TRP A 118 -7.46 8.21 9.85
N THR A 119 -8.48 8.22 10.71
CA THR A 119 -8.97 7.01 11.38
C THR A 119 -10.45 6.80 11.06
N GLU A 120 -10.78 5.67 10.46
CA GLU A 120 -12.17 5.22 10.27
C GLU A 120 -12.61 4.47 11.53
N THR A 121 -13.80 4.77 12.07
CA THR A 121 -14.41 3.99 13.16
C THR A 121 -15.59 3.20 12.61
N THR A 122 -15.44 1.88 12.48
CA THR A 122 -16.57 0.99 12.14
C THR A 122 -17.21 0.49 13.43
N GLU A 123 -18.48 0.81 13.64
CA GLU A 123 -19.29 0.16 14.70
C GLU A 123 -19.85 -1.16 14.16
N HIS A 124 -19.58 -2.26 14.87
CA HIS A 124 -20.21 -3.57 14.61
C HIS A 124 -21.21 -3.82 15.73
N ARG A 125 -22.50 -3.97 15.38
CA ARG A 125 -23.58 -4.26 16.32
C ARG A 125 -24.24 -5.60 15.97
N HIS A 126 -24.37 -6.47 16.97
CA HIS A 126 -24.97 -7.78 16.85
C HIS A 126 -26.09 -7.94 17.89
N ILE A 127 -27.25 -8.46 17.46
CA ILE A 127 -28.36 -8.80 18.36
C ILE A 127 -28.04 -10.13 19.06
N ASP A 128 -27.75 -11.17 18.29
CA ASP A 128 -27.26 -12.45 18.81
C ASP A 128 -25.81 -12.33 19.31
N MET A 129 -25.51 -13.04 20.40
CA MET A 129 -24.13 -13.25 20.83
C MET A 129 -23.38 -14.03 19.72
N PRO A 130 -22.20 -13.59 19.26
CA PRO A 130 -21.47 -14.28 18.19
C PRO A 130 -21.21 -15.75 18.53
N ASN A 131 -21.45 -16.69 17.60
CA ASN A 131 -21.26 -18.14 17.84
C ASN A 131 -19.83 -18.56 18.26
N SER A 132 -18.84 -17.68 18.13
CA SER A 132 -17.46 -17.87 18.59
C SER A 132 -17.17 -17.26 19.96
N ALA A 133 -18.15 -16.61 20.59
CA ALA A 133 -18.00 -15.90 21.85
C ALA A 133 -18.23 -16.82 23.06
N VAL A 134 -17.42 -16.62 24.09
CA VAL A 134 -17.54 -17.25 25.41
C VAL A 134 -17.56 -16.13 26.45
N TRP A 135 -18.40 -16.27 27.47
CA TRP A 135 -18.32 -15.42 28.65
C TRP A 135 -17.04 -15.73 29.43
N GLU A 136 -16.16 -14.75 29.53
CA GLU A 136 -15.09 -14.75 30.53
C GLU A 136 -15.62 -14.06 31.79
N TYR A 137 -15.52 -14.77 32.91
CA TYR A 137 -15.98 -14.30 34.21
C TYR A 137 -14.81 -13.69 34.96
N GLU A 138 -14.94 -12.43 35.37
CA GLU A 138 -13.98 -11.80 36.27
C GLU A 138 -14.12 -12.41 37.68
N TYR A 139 -13.00 -12.84 38.25
CA TYR A 139 -12.92 -13.29 39.63
C TYR A 139 -12.32 -12.18 40.48
N GLU A 140 -12.98 -11.79 41.55
CA GLU A 140 -12.40 -10.84 42.51
C GLU A 140 -11.52 -11.59 43.51
N THR A 141 -10.25 -11.21 43.60
CA THR A 141 -9.33 -11.72 44.62
C THR A 141 -9.68 -11.10 45.96
N ILE A 142 -10.20 -11.88 46.92
CA ILE A 142 -10.50 -11.33 48.25
C ILE A 142 -9.18 -10.93 48.95
N PRO A 143 -8.98 -9.64 49.30
CA PRO A 143 -7.71 -9.15 49.83
C PRO A 143 -7.22 -9.94 51.05
N GLY A 144 -5.95 -10.33 51.05
CA GLY A 144 -5.31 -11.06 52.14
C GLY A 144 -5.62 -12.57 52.22
N THR A 145 -6.54 -13.10 51.40
CA THR A 145 -6.91 -14.55 51.45
C THR A 145 -6.27 -15.39 50.35
N GLY A 146 -5.96 -14.79 49.18
CA GLY A 146 -5.57 -15.53 47.98
C GLY A 146 -6.71 -16.32 47.33
N VAL A 147 -7.95 -16.19 47.80
CA VAL A 147 -9.14 -16.83 47.22
C VAL A 147 -9.69 -15.94 46.11
N TYR A 148 -9.96 -16.55 44.96
CA TYR A 148 -10.61 -15.92 43.82
C TYR A 148 -12.10 -16.25 43.88
N VAL A 149 -12.97 -15.23 44.04
CA VAL A 149 -14.42 -15.44 44.08
C VAL A 149 -15.04 -15.00 42.77
N HIS A 150 -15.81 -15.91 42.16
CA HIS A 150 -16.55 -15.69 40.93
C HIS A 150 -17.67 -14.67 41.20
N ASN A 151 -17.53 -13.45 40.67
CA ASN A 151 -18.37 -12.31 41.06
C ASN A 151 -19.89 -12.53 40.89
N ALA A 152 -20.32 -13.30 39.88
CA ALA A 152 -21.72 -13.59 39.61
C ALA A 152 -22.33 -14.83 40.32
N THR A 153 -21.52 -15.71 40.93
CA THR A 153 -22.01 -16.96 41.57
C THR A 153 -21.62 -17.09 43.04
N GLY A 154 -20.62 -16.33 43.52
CA GLY A 154 -20.03 -16.48 44.85
C GLY A 154 -19.11 -17.70 44.97
N GLU A 155 -18.86 -18.44 43.89
CA GLU A 155 -18.04 -19.64 43.89
C GLU A 155 -16.54 -19.31 44.10
N SER A 156 -15.93 -19.95 45.10
CA SER A 156 -14.57 -19.64 45.56
C SER A 156 -13.55 -20.65 45.05
N LEU A 157 -12.60 -20.21 44.22
CA LEU A 157 -11.47 -21.02 43.77
C LEU A 157 -10.23 -20.79 44.66
N PRO A 158 -9.61 -21.86 45.20
CA PRO A 158 -8.34 -21.75 45.91
C PRO A 158 -7.18 -21.45 44.95
N SER A 159 -6.23 -20.63 45.40
CA SER A 159 -5.14 -20.07 44.58
C SER A 159 -4.35 -21.06 43.73
N GLN A 160 -4.22 -22.32 44.17
CA GLN A 160 -3.40 -23.35 43.50
C GLN A 160 -3.96 -23.81 42.14
N HIS A 161 -5.24 -23.56 41.84
CA HIS A 161 -5.81 -23.78 40.50
C HIS A 161 -5.98 -22.48 39.69
N ALA A 162 -5.89 -21.33 40.34
CA ALA A 162 -5.96 -20.02 39.69
C ALA A 162 -4.59 -19.64 39.09
N TYR A 163 -4.15 -20.39 38.07
CA TYR A 163 -3.12 -19.93 37.15
C TYR A 163 -3.67 -18.76 36.32
N SER A 164 -3.64 -17.56 36.90
CA SER A 164 -4.01 -16.29 36.25
C SER A 164 -3.07 -15.98 35.10
N HIS A 165 -3.29 -16.64 33.97
CA HIS A 165 -2.71 -16.30 32.68
C HIS A 165 -3.34 -15.00 32.19
N GLU A 166 -2.92 -13.87 32.78
CA GLU A 166 -3.05 -12.52 32.21
C GLU A 166 -2.13 -12.36 30.98
N THR A 167 -2.15 -13.37 30.11
CA THR A 167 -1.36 -13.41 28.89
C THR A 167 -2.09 -12.58 27.85
N TYR A 168 -1.88 -11.25 27.92
CA TYR A 168 -2.27 -10.31 26.87
C TYR A 168 -1.52 -10.66 25.57
N CYS A 169 -2.09 -11.64 24.85
CA CYS A 169 -1.65 -12.13 23.54
C CYS A 169 -2.33 -11.31 22.46
N TYR A 170 -1.60 -10.36 21.89
CA TYR A 170 -2.04 -9.65 20.68
C TYR A 170 -1.93 -10.59 19.48
N VAL A 171 -3.00 -11.33 19.20
CA VAL A 171 -3.14 -12.15 17.99
C VAL A 171 -3.55 -11.23 16.84
N ASN A 172 -2.59 -10.87 15.98
CA ASN A 172 -2.90 -10.40 14.64
C ASN A 172 -3.45 -11.61 13.84
N GLU A 173 -4.44 -11.41 12.97
CA GLU A 173 -4.78 -12.42 11.95
C GLU A 173 -3.63 -12.51 10.93
N TYR A 174 -2.70 -13.45 11.15
CA TYR A 174 -1.56 -13.70 10.26
C TYR A 174 -1.30 -15.21 10.15
N ASP A 175 -0.95 -15.68 8.95
CA ASP A 175 -0.77 -17.11 8.59
C ASP A 175 -0.05 -17.93 9.69
N ASP A 176 -0.80 -18.87 10.30
CA ASP A 176 -0.42 -19.66 11.48
C ASP A 176 0.94 -20.37 11.34
N ARG A 177 1.37 -20.63 10.09
CA ARG A 177 2.64 -21.27 9.72
C ARG A 177 3.89 -20.54 10.23
N LYS A 178 3.79 -19.30 10.72
CA LYS A 178 4.90 -18.52 11.27
C LYS A 178 4.88 -18.29 12.78
N ALA A 179 3.80 -18.67 13.48
CA ALA A 179 3.64 -18.36 14.91
C ALA A 179 4.59 -19.17 15.82
N ALA A 180 5.04 -20.35 15.39
CA ALA A 180 5.82 -21.30 16.20
C ALA A 180 7.27 -20.88 16.55
N ALA A 181 7.70 -19.68 16.18
CA ALA A 181 9.11 -19.24 16.28
C ALA A 181 9.41 -18.28 17.46
N VAL A 182 8.41 -17.88 18.26
CA VAL A 182 8.59 -16.92 19.37
C VAL A 182 7.97 -17.49 20.65
N GLY A 183 8.82 -17.76 21.65
CA GLY A 183 8.37 -18.21 22.96
C GLY A 183 7.68 -17.13 23.79
N PRO A 184 7.05 -17.49 24.93
CA PRO A 184 6.42 -16.52 25.82
C PRO A 184 7.43 -15.52 26.41
N ILE A 185 6.96 -14.29 26.64
CA ILE A 185 7.73 -13.20 27.27
C ILE A 185 7.22 -13.01 28.69
N ASP A 186 8.15 -12.81 29.63
CA ASP A 186 7.86 -12.67 31.07
C ASP A 186 7.16 -11.33 31.42
N TRP A 187 6.46 -11.31 32.53
CA TRP A 187 5.64 -10.20 33.02
C TRP A 187 6.48 -8.99 33.47
N GLN A 188 7.70 -9.22 33.96
CA GLN A 188 8.57 -8.17 34.50
C GLN A 188 9.00 -7.10 33.47
N ASP A 189 9.02 -7.44 32.18
CA ASP A 189 9.33 -6.49 31.09
C ASP A 189 8.24 -5.43 30.86
N ARG A 190 7.04 -5.59 31.44
CA ARG A 190 5.84 -4.79 31.09
C ARG A 190 5.52 -3.63 32.04
N THR A 191 5.90 -3.71 33.32
CA THR A 191 5.49 -2.73 34.35
C THR A 191 6.45 -1.56 34.53
N GLY A 192 7.63 -1.61 33.89
CA GLY A 192 8.53 -0.45 33.78
C GLY A 192 7.99 0.64 32.85
N PRO A 193 8.52 1.89 32.91
CA PRO A 193 8.00 3.02 32.15
C PRO A 193 7.97 2.79 30.62
N ASN A 194 8.85 1.92 30.10
CA ASN A 194 8.90 1.55 28.68
C ASN A 194 7.65 0.80 28.19
N GLY A 195 6.80 0.27 29.09
CA GLY A 195 5.65 -0.57 28.77
C GLY A 195 4.49 0.20 28.14
N TYR A 196 4.16 1.39 28.67
CA TYR A 196 3.10 2.26 28.13
C TYR A 196 3.47 2.73 26.70
N ASP A 197 4.72 3.16 26.52
CA ASP A 197 5.27 3.51 25.20
C ASP A 197 5.32 2.31 24.23
N ALA A 198 5.36 1.07 24.72
CA ALA A 198 5.35 -0.14 23.89
C ALA A 198 3.94 -0.58 23.45
N VAL A 199 2.89 -0.03 24.07
CA VAL A 199 1.49 -0.08 23.62
C VAL A 199 1.26 1.04 22.60
N LYS A 200 1.60 2.28 22.93
CA LYS A 200 1.38 3.44 22.04
C LYS A 200 2.16 3.34 20.72
N ALA A 201 3.44 2.96 20.78
CA ALA A 201 4.22 2.66 19.57
C ALA A 201 3.82 1.33 18.87
N ARG A 202 2.69 0.72 19.27
CA ARG A 202 2.01 -0.35 18.53
C ARG A 202 0.79 0.21 17.82
N GLU A 203 0.01 1.06 18.49
CA GLU A 203 -1.14 1.81 17.94
C GLU A 203 -0.71 2.63 16.70
N ASP A 204 0.40 3.37 16.83
CA ASP A 204 0.99 4.20 15.75
C ASP A 204 1.60 3.40 14.57
N ALA A 205 1.47 2.06 14.52
CA ALA A 205 2.31 1.17 13.69
C ALA A 205 1.61 0.32 12.62
N PHE A 206 0.28 0.32 12.53
CA PHE A 206 -0.43 -0.59 11.62
C PHE A 206 -1.75 -0.03 11.07
N ASP A 207 -2.06 -0.42 9.83
CA ASP A 207 -3.41 -0.49 9.25
C ASP A 207 -4.22 -1.66 9.89
N ALA A 208 -4.17 -1.78 11.22
CA ALA A 208 -4.86 -2.84 11.96
C ALA A 208 -6.30 -2.43 12.31
N GLU A 209 -7.16 -3.43 12.46
CA GLU A 209 -8.54 -3.27 12.95
C GLU A 209 -8.52 -3.25 14.50
N TRP A 210 -8.15 -2.11 15.07
CA TRP A 210 -8.00 -1.89 16.51
C TRP A 210 -9.36 -1.83 17.21
N THR A 211 -9.62 -2.68 18.21
CA THR A 211 -10.81 -2.52 19.05
C THR A 211 -10.58 -1.42 20.09
N LYS A 212 -11.46 -0.43 20.17
CA LYS A 212 -11.33 0.69 21.13
C LYS A 212 -11.93 0.34 22.48
N TYR A 213 -11.24 0.70 23.56
CA TYR A 213 -11.65 0.39 24.94
C TYR A 213 -12.19 1.63 25.67
N PRO A 214 -13.44 1.63 26.16
CA PRO A 214 -13.89 2.59 27.18
C PRO A 214 -13.33 2.16 28.54
N ALA A 215 -12.29 2.84 29.02
CA ALA A 215 -11.62 2.54 30.29
C ALA A 215 -12.46 2.99 31.53
N ILE A 216 -13.56 2.29 31.79
CA ILE A 216 -14.42 2.52 32.97
C ILE A 216 -13.96 1.64 34.13
N SER A 217 -12.89 2.07 34.80
CA SER A 217 -12.47 1.47 36.07
C SER A 217 -13.40 1.92 37.21
N LYS A 218 -14.44 1.11 37.45
CA LYS A 218 -15.13 0.95 38.75
C LYS A 218 -16.16 -0.19 38.66
N SER A 219 -15.93 -1.23 39.47
CA SER A 219 -16.89 -2.24 39.96
C SER A 219 -18.32 -2.15 39.39
N THR A 220 -18.60 -2.89 38.31
CA THR A 220 -19.96 -3.02 37.72
C THR A 220 -20.38 -4.47 37.46
N GLY A 221 -19.56 -5.47 37.79
CA GLY A 221 -19.90 -6.89 37.59
C GLY A 221 -20.11 -7.28 36.12
N ARG A 222 -19.53 -6.52 35.17
CA ARG A 222 -19.63 -6.79 33.74
C ARG A 222 -18.82 -8.03 33.38
N LYS A 223 -19.45 -8.98 32.69
CA LYS A 223 -18.75 -10.11 32.05
C LYS A 223 -18.01 -9.61 30.80
N THR A 224 -16.80 -10.09 30.56
CA THR A 224 -16.09 -9.83 29.30
C THR A 224 -16.38 -10.95 28.30
N LEU A 225 -16.33 -10.61 27.01
CA LEU A 225 -16.70 -11.54 25.93
C LEU A 225 -15.46 -11.89 25.10
N ARG A 226 -15.03 -13.16 25.16
CA ARG A 226 -13.78 -13.65 24.56
C ARG A 226 -14.09 -14.50 23.34
N THR A 227 -13.32 -14.39 22.24
CA THR A 227 -13.56 -15.22 21.04
C THR A 227 -12.67 -16.47 21.02
N ALA A 228 -13.23 -17.60 20.60
CA ALA A 228 -12.61 -18.93 20.60
C ALA A 228 -11.39 -19.09 19.67
N LYS A 229 -10.97 -18.04 18.96
CA LYS A 229 -9.76 -18.01 18.12
C LYS A 229 -8.59 -17.21 18.71
N GLY A 230 -8.70 -16.75 19.95
CA GLY A 230 -7.62 -16.01 20.63
C GLY A 230 -7.47 -14.56 20.19
N SER A 231 -8.26 -14.08 19.21
CA SER A 231 -8.40 -12.64 18.96
C SER A 231 -9.27 -12.01 20.03
N TRP A 232 -8.65 -11.10 20.79
CA TRP A 232 -9.30 -10.32 21.85
C TRP A 232 -10.11 -9.18 21.22
N HIS A 233 -11.36 -9.46 20.88
CA HIS A 233 -12.34 -8.44 20.55
C HIS A 233 -13.24 -8.23 21.77
N GLN A 234 -12.97 -7.19 22.55
CA GLN A 234 -13.86 -6.85 23.66
C GLN A 234 -15.16 -6.25 23.11
N TRP A 235 -16.26 -6.96 23.34
CA TRP A 235 -17.61 -6.49 23.05
C TRP A 235 -18.17 -5.76 24.27
N GLU A 236 -18.75 -4.59 24.07
CA GLU A 236 -19.59 -3.95 25.07
C GLU A 236 -21.03 -4.48 24.95
N VAL A 237 -21.58 -4.87 26.09
CA VAL A 237 -23.00 -5.19 26.23
C VAL A 237 -23.77 -3.88 26.38
N VAL A 238 -24.63 -3.57 25.41
CA VAL A 238 -25.50 -2.39 25.37
C VAL A 238 -26.97 -2.80 25.44
N ALA A 239 -27.81 -1.94 26.03
CA ALA A 239 -29.25 -2.13 25.98
C ALA A 239 -29.77 -1.92 24.54
N ASP A 240 -30.81 -2.67 24.17
CA ASP A 240 -31.42 -2.64 22.85
C ASP A 240 -32.95 -2.71 22.95
N ASP A 241 -33.57 -1.55 23.11
CA ASP A 241 -35.02 -1.39 23.25
C ASP A 241 -35.77 -1.54 21.90
N SER A 242 -35.16 -2.13 20.87
CA SER A 242 -35.85 -2.36 19.58
C SER A 242 -36.85 -3.52 19.68
N GLU A 243 -38.04 -3.34 19.08
CA GLU A 243 -39.07 -4.38 18.99
C GLU A 243 -38.57 -5.69 18.33
N THR A 244 -37.48 -5.59 17.56
CA THR A 244 -36.78 -6.71 16.92
C THR A 244 -35.86 -7.51 17.84
N ASN A 245 -35.57 -7.03 19.06
CA ASN A 245 -34.65 -7.67 20.00
C ASN A 245 -35.37 -8.10 21.30
N PRO A 246 -35.98 -9.30 21.35
CA PRO A 246 -36.71 -9.78 22.53
C PRO A 246 -35.82 -10.09 23.75
N SER A 247 -34.50 -9.92 23.65
CA SER A 247 -33.57 -10.04 24.79
C SER A 247 -33.29 -8.70 25.49
N GLY A 248 -33.60 -7.56 24.86
CA GLY A 248 -33.24 -6.23 25.33
C GLY A 248 -31.73 -5.93 25.32
N ILE A 249 -30.91 -6.81 24.73
CA ILE A 249 -29.45 -6.77 24.79
C ILE A 249 -28.85 -6.87 23.38
N ALA A 250 -27.92 -5.97 23.06
CA ALA A 250 -27.05 -6.11 21.88
C ALA A 250 -25.57 -6.03 22.28
N TYR A 251 -24.73 -6.54 21.39
CA TYR A 251 -23.28 -6.55 21.52
C TYR A 251 -22.69 -5.55 20.52
N ARG A 252 -22.00 -4.52 21.03
CA ARG A 252 -21.30 -3.50 20.25
C ARG A 252 -19.80 -3.73 20.32
N ARG A 253 -19.08 -3.54 19.22
CA ARG A 253 -17.64 -3.23 19.23
C ARG A 253 -17.35 -2.07 18.27
N GLU A 254 -16.47 -1.17 18.67
CA GLU A 254 -15.88 -0.19 17.76
C GLU A 254 -14.55 -0.73 17.26
N THR A 255 -14.34 -0.75 15.95
CA THR A 255 -13.03 -1.00 15.35
C THR A 255 -12.51 0.23 14.64
N LEU A 256 -11.45 0.80 15.19
CA LEU A 256 -10.66 1.86 14.58
C LEU A 256 -9.75 1.24 13.52
N ARG A 257 -9.71 1.84 12.34
CA ARG A 257 -8.76 1.53 11.26
C ARG A 257 -7.99 2.80 10.96
N HIS A 258 -6.67 2.74 11.12
CA HIS A 258 -5.79 3.80 10.63
C HIS A 258 -5.69 3.71 9.11
N TRP A 259 -5.64 4.87 8.46
CA TRP A 259 -5.39 5.03 7.03
C TRP A 259 -4.23 6.01 6.85
N LEU A 260 -3.27 5.66 6.01
CA LEU A 260 -2.16 6.55 5.66
C LEU A 260 -2.67 7.68 4.73
N GLY A 261 -2.04 8.84 4.79
CA GLY A 261 -2.32 9.93 3.85
C GLY A 261 -2.13 9.51 2.39
N GLU A 262 -3.20 9.55 1.59
CA GLU A 262 -3.14 9.49 0.14
C GLU A 262 -2.33 10.67 -0.40
N SER A 263 -1.63 10.48 -1.51
CA SER A 263 -0.73 11.49 -2.05
C SER A 263 -0.58 11.47 -3.57
N LEU A 264 -0.51 12.67 -4.13
CA LEU A 264 -0.16 12.92 -5.51
C LEU A 264 1.27 13.45 -5.55
N ILE A 265 2.18 12.70 -6.18
CA ILE A 265 3.57 13.10 -6.37
C ILE A 265 3.91 13.28 -7.85
N THR A 266 5.02 13.96 -8.11
CA THR A 266 5.81 13.78 -9.34
C THR A 266 7.12 13.07 -9.02
N GLY A 267 7.61 12.28 -9.98
CA GLY A 267 8.85 11.53 -9.86
C GLY A 267 9.50 11.30 -11.21
N SER A 268 10.83 11.19 -11.23
CA SER A 268 11.61 10.95 -12.44
C SER A 268 11.93 9.46 -12.60
N VAL A 269 11.40 8.85 -13.67
CA VAL A 269 11.68 7.45 -14.03
C VAL A 269 12.74 7.38 -15.12
N ARG A 270 13.71 6.49 -14.92
CA ARG A 270 14.69 6.12 -15.94
C ARG A 270 14.11 4.99 -16.78
N TYR A 271 14.03 5.18 -18.09
CA TYR A 271 13.50 4.19 -19.03
C TYR A 271 14.47 3.99 -20.19
N GLN A 272 14.64 2.74 -20.62
CA GLN A 272 15.39 2.43 -21.83
C GLN A 272 14.50 2.66 -23.05
N THR A 273 15.05 3.30 -24.08
CA THR A 273 14.39 3.45 -25.38
C THR A 273 15.36 3.13 -26.49
N THR A 274 14.93 2.29 -27.43
CA THR A 274 15.69 2.00 -28.63
C THR A 274 15.49 3.11 -29.65
N ILE A 275 16.52 3.93 -29.89
CA ILE A 275 16.54 4.89 -30.99
C ILE A 275 17.08 4.18 -32.23
N LYS A 276 16.27 4.18 -33.29
CA LYS A 276 16.68 3.75 -34.64
C LYS A 276 17.76 4.71 -35.15
N CYS A 277 18.80 4.20 -35.82
CA CYS A 277 19.73 5.06 -36.56
C CYS A 277 19.01 5.73 -37.72
N ASP A 278 19.09 7.06 -37.81
CA ASP A 278 18.36 7.85 -38.81
C ASP A 278 18.77 7.50 -40.26
N ARG A 279 20.02 7.07 -40.48
CA ARG A 279 20.53 6.66 -41.81
C ARG A 279 20.00 5.30 -42.29
N CYS A 280 19.92 4.31 -41.41
CA CYS A 280 19.45 2.96 -41.79
C CYS A 280 18.00 2.67 -41.36
N THR A 281 17.31 3.64 -40.76
CA THR A 281 15.94 3.55 -40.21
C THR A 281 15.73 2.43 -39.18
N GLY A 282 16.81 1.91 -38.61
CA GLY A 282 16.81 0.77 -37.69
C GLY A 282 16.70 -0.60 -38.35
N SER A 283 17.09 -0.74 -39.63
CA SER A 283 17.22 -2.04 -40.31
C SER A 283 18.27 -2.91 -39.61
N GLY A 284 19.49 -2.38 -39.43
CA GLY A 284 20.58 -3.02 -38.69
C GLY A 284 21.13 -4.31 -39.31
N THR A 285 20.67 -4.68 -40.50
CA THR A 285 21.11 -5.86 -41.24
C THR A 285 22.54 -5.68 -41.75
N TYR A 286 23.50 -6.21 -41.00
CA TYR A 286 24.83 -6.52 -41.50
C TYR A 286 24.69 -7.71 -42.43
N ASP A 287 24.80 -7.47 -43.75
CA ASP A 287 24.83 -8.55 -44.73
C ASP A 287 26.15 -9.34 -44.57
N GLY A 288 26.09 -10.66 -44.70
CA GLY A 288 27.11 -11.58 -44.20
C GLY A 288 28.37 -11.71 -45.06
N ASP A 289 28.46 -11.01 -46.20
CA ASP A 289 29.58 -11.16 -47.14
C ASP A 289 30.82 -10.33 -46.73
N THR A 290 31.46 -10.76 -45.64
CA THR A 290 32.66 -10.10 -45.09
C THR A 290 33.95 -10.39 -45.87
N ARG A 291 33.87 -10.67 -47.17
CA ARG A 291 35.03 -11.12 -47.98
C ARG A 291 35.80 -10.02 -48.72
N ASN A 292 35.27 -8.79 -48.80
CA ASN A 292 35.85 -7.74 -49.67
C ASN A 292 36.02 -6.33 -49.04
N VAL A 293 35.95 -6.19 -47.70
CA VAL A 293 36.14 -4.86 -47.04
C VAL A 293 37.17 -4.92 -45.89
N LEU A 294 38.39 -5.39 -46.21
CA LEU A 294 39.57 -5.25 -45.33
C LEU A 294 40.82 -4.76 -46.09
N THR A 295 40.66 -3.65 -46.81
CA THR A 295 41.76 -2.74 -47.14
C THR A 295 41.37 -1.31 -46.74
N PRO A 296 41.76 -0.82 -45.56
CA PRO A 296 41.68 0.61 -45.29
C PRO A 296 42.63 1.32 -46.26
N VAL A 297 42.11 2.24 -47.07
CA VAL A 297 42.93 3.05 -47.99
C VAL A 297 43.66 4.12 -47.17
N ILE A 298 44.68 3.68 -46.44
CA ILE A 298 45.66 4.55 -45.78
C ILE A 298 46.55 5.11 -46.90
N GLY A 299 46.12 6.23 -47.48
CA GLY A 299 46.95 7.00 -48.41
C GLY A 299 48.25 7.41 -47.72
N PRO A 300 49.43 7.29 -48.36
CA PRO A 300 50.73 7.34 -47.69
C PRO A 300 51.19 8.75 -47.23
N GLN A 301 50.28 9.69 -46.99
CA GLN A 301 50.55 11.09 -46.67
C GLN A 301 50.25 11.50 -45.22
N THR A 302 50.05 10.56 -44.29
CA THR A 302 49.81 10.85 -42.86
C THR A 302 50.93 10.33 -41.94
N ARG A 303 52.19 10.67 -42.27
CA ARG A 303 53.37 10.23 -41.50
C ARG A 303 54.07 11.33 -40.66
N GLU A 304 53.60 12.57 -40.71
CA GLU A 304 54.27 13.72 -40.07
C GLU A 304 53.48 14.40 -38.93
N LEU A 305 52.21 14.02 -38.70
CA LEU A 305 51.44 14.51 -37.55
C LEU A 305 51.58 13.58 -36.35
N GLY A 306 52.67 13.76 -35.59
CA GLY A 306 52.95 13.08 -34.31
C GLY A 306 52.03 13.50 -33.15
N GLY A 307 50.73 13.64 -33.39
CA GLY A 307 49.73 14.00 -32.39
C GLY A 307 49.09 12.77 -31.75
N ASN A 308 49.02 12.76 -30.41
CA ASN A 308 48.24 11.75 -29.67
C ASN A 308 46.76 11.83 -30.04
N LEU A 309 46.26 10.89 -30.86
CA LEU A 309 44.82 10.73 -31.07
C LEU A 309 44.18 10.28 -29.74
N PRO A 310 43.16 11.00 -29.21
CA PRO A 310 42.59 10.69 -27.91
C PRO A 310 41.86 9.34 -27.92
N ARG A 311 42.23 8.45 -27.00
CA ARG A 311 41.74 7.04 -26.87
C ARG A 311 40.23 6.85 -26.69
N TYR A 312 39.43 7.92 -26.66
CA TYR A 312 37.99 7.92 -26.34
C TYR A 312 37.04 7.35 -27.41
N TRP A 313 37.55 6.74 -28.48
CA TRP A 313 36.76 6.31 -29.65
C TRP A 313 36.52 4.80 -29.78
N LEU A 314 37.05 3.96 -28.90
CA LEU A 314 37.03 2.50 -29.09
C LEU A 314 35.86 1.75 -28.41
N ASP A 315 35.22 2.31 -27.38
CA ASP A 315 34.19 1.63 -26.59
C ASP A 315 32.74 2.04 -26.94
N ARG A 316 32.34 1.93 -28.23
CA ARG A 316 30.93 2.10 -28.67
C ARG A 316 30.52 1.11 -29.80
N PRO A 317 29.29 0.54 -29.79
CA PRO A 317 28.83 -0.49 -30.76
C PRO A 317 28.48 0.02 -32.21
N THR A 318 28.28 -0.88 -33.21
CA THR A 318 29.18 -1.02 -34.42
C THR A 318 28.87 -2.06 -35.57
N CYS A 319 27.84 -2.25 -36.43
CA CYS A 319 26.62 -1.63 -37.03
C CYS A 319 26.67 -0.70 -38.28
N ASN A 320 27.27 -1.19 -39.38
CA ASN A 320 28.17 -0.48 -40.31
C ASN A 320 27.63 0.28 -41.57
N LEU A 321 26.78 1.30 -41.41
CA LEU A 321 26.60 2.39 -42.44
C LEU A 321 26.96 3.80 -41.93
N CYS A 322 27.25 3.93 -40.63
CA CYS A 322 27.67 5.17 -39.98
C CYS A 322 28.91 4.93 -39.09
N PHE A 323 29.69 3.88 -39.40
CA PHE A 323 30.04 2.91 -38.35
C PHE A 323 28.80 2.74 -37.47
N GLY A 324 28.85 3.10 -36.19
CA GLY A 324 27.66 3.36 -35.38
C GLY A 324 26.68 2.19 -35.26
N GLU A 325 25.45 2.48 -34.84
CA GLU A 325 24.81 1.59 -33.86
C GLU A 325 23.57 0.82 -34.35
N GLY A 326 23.02 1.12 -35.54
CA GLY A 326 21.82 0.50 -36.14
C GLY A 326 20.52 0.75 -35.35
N ARG A 327 20.47 0.22 -34.12
CA ARG A 327 19.49 0.49 -33.06
C ARG A 327 20.25 0.70 -31.76
N ARG A 328 20.24 1.92 -31.23
CA ARG A 328 20.88 2.23 -29.95
C ARG A 328 19.89 2.23 -28.80
N THR A 329 20.13 1.43 -27.78
CA THR A 329 19.36 1.52 -26.53
C THR A 329 19.98 2.61 -25.68
N ILE A 330 19.26 3.71 -25.48
CA ILE A 330 19.68 4.77 -24.56
C ILE A 330 18.73 4.83 -23.36
N THR A 331 19.30 5.05 -22.18
CA THR A 331 18.53 5.44 -21.00
C THR A 331 18.11 6.90 -21.15
N LYS A 332 16.80 7.15 -21.12
CA LYS A 332 16.23 8.49 -20.95
C LYS A 332 15.61 8.60 -19.57
N THR A 333 15.47 9.83 -19.09
CA THR A 333 14.69 10.16 -17.90
C THR A 333 13.42 10.88 -18.33
N ARG A 334 12.28 10.59 -17.69
CA ARG A 334 11.04 11.34 -17.83
C ARG A 334 10.44 11.60 -16.45
N THR A 335 9.86 12.79 -16.25
CA THR A 335 9.05 13.07 -15.07
C THR A 335 7.59 12.71 -15.36
N SER A 336 6.95 12.02 -14.43
CA SER A 336 5.52 11.67 -14.50
C SER A 336 4.83 12.02 -13.17
N ARG A 337 3.48 12.06 -13.17
CA ARG A 337 2.67 12.11 -11.95
C ARG A 337 2.33 10.69 -11.49
N TYR A 338 2.29 10.48 -10.17
CA TYR A 338 1.89 9.21 -9.56
C TYR A 338 0.89 9.47 -8.44
N LEU A 339 -0.19 8.69 -8.41
CA LEU A 339 -1.12 8.63 -7.28
C LEU A 339 -0.75 7.42 -6.41
N SER A 340 -0.58 7.69 -5.12
CA SER A 340 -0.47 6.73 -4.02
C SER A 340 -1.75 6.86 -3.19
N GLY A 341 -2.50 5.78 -2.99
CA GLY A 341 -3.80 5.85 -2.34
C GLY A 341 -4.39 4.48 -2.03
N PHE A 342 -5.66 4.47 -1.62
CA PHE A 342 -6.34 3.25 -1.18
C PHE A 342 -7.69 3.04 -1.85
N ASP A 343 -8.03 1.79 -2.14
CA ASP A 343 -9.34 1.45 -2.68
C ASP A 343 -10.43 1.45 -1.60
N SER A 344 -10.98 2.62 -1.33
CA SER A 344 -12.05 2.84 -0.34
C SER A 344 -13.38 2.15 -0.67
N ASN A 345 -13.56 1.57 -1.87
CA ASN A 345 -14.72 0.73 -2.17
C ASN A 345 -14.55 -0.73 -1.69
N GLU A 346 -13.36 -1.11 -1.23
CA GLU A 346 -13.03 -2.48 -0.86
C GLU A 346 -12.90 -2.61 0.66
N THR A 347 -13.59 -3.59 1.26
CA THR A 347 -13.66 -3.66 2.73
C THR A 347 -12.40 -4.20 3.41
N ARG A 348 -11.48 -4.77 2.62
CA ARG A 348 -10.07 -4.90 2.98
C ARG A 348 -9.34 -3.77 2.26
N VAL A 349 -8.58 -2.98 3.02
CA VAL A 349 -7.80 -1.86 2.50
C VAL A 349 -6.84 -2.38 1.43
N SER A 350 -7.02 -1.94 0.19
CA SER A 350 -6.11 -2.25 -0.91
C SER A 350 -5.32 -0.99 -1.26
N TYR A 351 -4.07 -0.91 -0.78
CA TYR A 351 -3.12 0.09 -1.25
C TYR A 351 -2.88 -0.07 -2.75
N PHE A 352 -2.80 1.04 -3.47
CA PHE A 352 -2.33 1.05 -4.85
C PHE A 352 -1.40 2.23 -5.12
N PHE A 353 -0.56 2.05 -6.14
CA PHE A 353 0.31 3.08 -6.68
C PHE A 353 0.25 3.02 -8.21
N CYS A 354 -0.03 4.14 -8.87
CA CYS A 354 -0.11 4.18 -10.33
C CYS A 354 0.41 5.48 -10.94
N GLU A 355 1.09 5.37 -12.07
CA GLU A 355 1.39 6.51 -12.94
C GLU A 355 0.10 7.05 -13.57
N LEU A 356 -0.16 8.35 -13.46
CA LEU A 356 -1.32 8.98 -14.10
C LEU A 356 -1.11 9.11 -15.63
N PRO A 357 -2.20 9.21 -16.43
CA PRO A 357 -2.10 9.44 -17.87
C PRO A 357 -1.22 10.65 -18.21
N LYS A 358 -0.46 10.58 -19.31
CA LYS A 358 0.51 11.63 -19.73
C LYS A 358 -0.09 13.03 -19.94
N HIS A 359 -1.41 13.14 -20.09
CA HIS A 359 -2.15 14.40 -20.20
C HIS A 359 -2.70 14.92 -18.87
N SER A 360 -2.60 14.14 -17.79
CA SER A 360 -3.07 14.49 -16.44
C SER A 360 -2.38 15.75 -15.95
N LYS A 361 -3.19 16.75 -15.61
CA LYS A 361 -2.74 18.02 -15.01
C LYS A 361 -3.01 18.10 -13.51
N ALA A 362 -3.58 17.05 -12.92
CA ALA A 362 -3.92 16.97 -11.50
C ALA A 362 -2.90 17.64 -10.58
N THR A 363 -3.43 18.44 -9.66
CA THR A 363 -2.74 19.09 -8.55
C THR A 363 -3.20 18.51 -7.20
N THR A 364 -4.39 17.92 -7.16
CA THR A 364 -4.94 17.20 -5.99
C THR A 364 -5.14 15.71 -6.25
N VAL A 365 -5.19 14.92 -5.18
CA VAL A 365 -5.60 13.51 -5.13
C VAL A 365 -7.00 13.33 -5.73
N GLN A 366 -7.93 14.24 -5.45
CA GLN A 366 -9.29 14.23 -6.01
C GLN A 366 -9.28 14.36 -7.54
N GLU A 367 -8.46 15.27 -8.09
CA GLU A 367 -8.25 15.39 -9.55
C GLU A 367 -7.53 14.17 -10.15
N ALA A 368 -6.58 13.58 -9.42
CA ALA A 368 -5.88 12.37 -9.85
C ALA A 368 -6.84 11.19 -9.98
N TYR A 369 -7.70 10.95 -8.98
CA TYR A 369 -8.79 9.98 -9.06
C TYR A 369 -9.75 10.28 -10.21
N ALA A 370 -10.05 11.55 -10.47
CA ALA A 370 -10.87 11.93 -11.61
C ALA A 370 -10.16 11.57 -12.94
N ASP A 371 -8.88 11.85 -13.13
CA ASP A 371 -8.13 11.51 -14.36
C ASP A 371 -7.94 10.00 -14.60
N LEU A 372 -8.03 9.18 -13.54
CA LEU A 372 -8.14 7.73 -13.66
C LEU A 372 -9.49 7.26 -14.26
N LYS A 373 -10.59 8.02 -14.10
CA LYS A 373 -11.89 7.65 -14.66
C LYS A 373 -11.92 7.80 -16.19
N PRO A 374 -12.28 6.76 -16.97
CA PRO A 374 -12.54 6.88 -18.40
C PRO A 374 -13.62 7.93 -18.70
N ALA A 375 -13.54 8.60 -19.86
CA ALA A 375 -14.51 9.64 -20.24
C ALA A 375 -15.98 9.16 -20.15
N THR A 376 -16.26 7.93 -20.59
CA THR A 376 -17.61 7.32 -20.50
C THR A 376 -18.11 7.15 -19.05
N VAL A 377 -17.20 6.96 -18.08
CA VAL A 377 -17.56 6.93 -16.65
C VAL A 377 -17.89 8.35 -16.18
N LYS A 378 -17.04 9.34 -16.48
CA LYS A 378 -17.30 10.76 -16.16
C LYS A 378 -18.66 11.22 -16.69
N THR A 379 -18.98 10.88 -17.95
CA THR A 379 -20.28 11.18 -18.57
C THR A 379 -21.44 10.42 -17.92
N ALA A 380 -21.26 9.18 -17.48
CA ALA A 380 -22.32 8.42 -16.81
C ALA A 380 -22.64 9.00 -15.42
N GLU A 381 -21.61 9.33 -14.64
CA GLU A 381 -21.74 9.97 -13.32
C GLU A 381 -22.41 11.35 -13.44
N ALA A 382 -21.98 12.18 -14.41
CA ALA A 382 -22.59 13.49 -14.69
C ALA A 382 -24.06 13.40 -15.18
N LEU A 383 -24.49 12.25 -15.70
CA LEU A 383 -25.89 11.95 -16.04
C LEU A 383 -26.65 11.28 -14.88
N GLY A 384 -26.13 11.33 -13.65
CA GLY A 384 -26.77 10.77 -12.46
C GLY A 384 -26.86 9.24 -12.45
N ARG A 385 -26.08 8.52 -13.27
CA ARG A 385 -26.13 7.05 -13.33
C ARG A 385 -25.23 6.46 -12.25
N THR A 386 -25.76 5.51 -11.49
CA THR A 386 -24.95 4.66 -10.61
C THR A 386 -23.94 3.85 -11.44
N VAL A 387 -22.65 4.18 -11.32
CA VAL A 387 -21.57 3.37 -11.87
C VAL A 387 -21.03 2.48 -10.75
N HIS A 388 -20.97 1.17 -10.98
CA HIS A 388 -20.33 0.26 -10.04
C HIS A 388 -18.83 0.16 -10.34
N ARG A 389 -18.01 -0.01 -9.30
CA ARG A 389 -16.55 -0.18 -9.41
C ARG A 389 -16.10 -1.40 -8.60
N GLN A 390 -15.08 -2.11 -9.08
CA GLN A 390 -14.33 -3.16 -8.37
C GLN A 390 -12.88 -3.08 -8.86
N GLY A 391 -11.94 -2.75 -7.99
CA GLY A 391 -10.53 -2.53 -8.36
C GLY A 391 -10.36 -1.61 -9.58
N ASP A 392 -9.72 -2.10 -10.63
CA ASP A 392 -9.47 -1.36 -11.88
C ASP A 392 -10.63 -1.37 -12.90
N ILE A 393 -11.78 -1.98 -12.55
CA ILE A 393 -12.95 -2.13 -13.43
C ILE A 393 -14.13 -1.25 -13.01
N TYR A 394 -14.69 -0.52 -13.97
CA TYR A 394 -15.96 0.19 -13.88
C TYR A 394 -17.04 -0.55 -14.69
N ALA A 395 -18.28 -0.58 -14.18
CA ALA A 395 -19.45 -1.10 -14.86
C ALA A 395 -20.51 0.00 -14.99
N VAL A 396 -20.70 0.50 -16.21
CA VAL A 396 -21.64 1.58 -16.54
C VAL A 396 -22.97 0.97 -17.04
N PRO A 397 -24.12 1.28 -16.41
CA PRO A 397 -25.40 0.69 -16.80
C PRO A 397 -25.88 1.17 -18.17
N ILE A 398 -26.33 0.22 -18.99
CA ILE A 398 -27.03 0.48 -20.25
C ILE A 398 -28.40 -0.19 -20.17
N THR A 399 -29.35 0.55 -19.58
CA THR A 399 -30.72 0.10 -19.28
C THR A 399 -31.51 -0.36 -20.50
N THR A 400 -31.17 0.12 -21.70
CA THR A 400 -31.81 -0.24 -22.97
C THR A 400 -31.18 -1.45 -23.67
N MET A 401 -30.03 -1.96 -23.22
CA MET A 401 -29.33 -3.08 -23.87
C MET A 401 -29.90 -4.42 -23.41
N THR A 402 -30.55 -5.14 -24.31
CA THR A 402 -31.05 -6.50 -24.07
C THR A 402 -30.09 -7.57 -24.58
N THR A 403 -30.32 -8.83 -24.18
CA THR A 403 -29.60 -9.97 -24.73
C THR A 403 -29.87 -10.16 -26.24
N ALA A 404 -31.05 -9.80 -26.74
CA ALA A 404 -31.36 -9.87 -28.16
C ALA A 404 -30.54 -8.85 -28.96
N ASP A 405 -30.31 -7.66 -28.42
CA ASP A 405 -29.49 -6.62 -29.07
C ASP A 405 -28.02 -7.05 -29.16
N LEU A 406 -27.49 -7.65 -28.10
CA LEU A 406 -26.16 -8.25 -28.12
C LEU A 406 -26.06 -9.38 -29.16
N THR A 407 -27.11 -10.21 -29.33
CA THR A 407 -27.16 -11.19 -30.42
C THR A 407 -27.18 -10.52 -31.81
N ARG A 408 -27.96 -9.44 -32.00
CA ARG A 408 -27.95 -8.64 -33.26
C ARG A 408 -26.59 -7.98 -33.54
N LEU A 409 -25.83 -7.68 -32.49
CA LEU A 409 -24.45 -7.17 -32.55
C LEU A 409 -23.38 -8.29 -32.67
N ASN A 410 -23.79 -9.54 -32.93
CA ASN A 410 -22.91 -10.72 -33.03
C ASN A 410 -22.00 -10.93 -31.80
N ALA A 411 -22.51 -10.64 -30.60
CA ALA A 411 -21.72 -10.73 -29.37
C ALA A 411 -21.35 -12.17 -29.00
N VAL A 412 -20.05 -12.41 -28.78
CA VAL A 412 -19.57 -13.68 -28.22
C VAL A 412 -19.88 -13.71 -26.73
N ARG A 413 -20.82 -14.58 -26.33
CA ARG A 413 -21.27 -14.71 -24.93
C ARG A 413 -20.53 -15.82 -24.20
N SER A 414 -20.26 -15.60 -22.91
CA SER A 414 -19.59 -16.54 -22.01
C SER A 414 -20.04 -16.35 -20.55
N LYS A 415 -19.69 -17.28 -19.66
CA LYS A 415 -20.01 -17.24 -18.23
C LYS A 415 -18.75 -17.42 -17.40
N LYS A 416 -18.62 -16.68 -16.29
CA LYS A 416 -17.49 -16.75 -15.34
C LYS A 416 -16.09 -16.60 -15.98
N THR A 417 -16.00 -15.95 -17.15
CA THR A 417 -14.71 -15.72 -17.84
C THR A 417 -13.96 -14.51 -17.29
N HIS A 418 -12.66 -14.43 -17.55
CA HIS A 418 -11.86 -13.24 -17.30
C HIS A 418 -12.24 -12.09 -18.24
N ILE A 419 -12.20 -10.86 -17.73
CA ILE A 419 -12.61 -9.65 -18.44
C ILE A 419 -11.45 -8.65 -18.59
N LEU A 420 -11.42 -7.95 -19.73
CA LEU A 420 -10.54 -6.81 -20.01
C LEU A 420 -9.02 -7.07 -19.80
N GLY A 421 -8.58 -8.33 -19.89
CA GLY A 421 -7.18 -8.71 -19.65
C GLY A 421 -6.75 -8.60 -18.18
N THR A 422 -7.70 -8.72 -17.24
CA THR A 422 -7.45 -8.58 -15.79
C THR A 422 -7.78 -9.88 -15.03
N ASN A 423 -7.41 -9.92 -13.76
CA ASN A 423 -7.81 -10.99 -12.84
C ASN A 423 -9.31 -10.95 -12.46
N HIS A 424 -10.08 -9.96 -12.94
CA HIS A 424 -11.52 -9.90 -12.72
C HIS A 424 -12.30 -10.86 -13.63
N ARG A 425 -13.41 -11.38 -13.11
CA ARG A 425 -14.39 -12.20 -13.81
C ARG A 425 -15.80 -11.63 -13.61
N ALA A 426 -16.71 -11.92 -14.55
CA ALA A 426 -18.13 -11.59 -14.39
C ALA A 426 -19.04 -12.82 -14.63
N THR A 427 -20.24 -12.77 -14.04
CA THR A 427 -21.19 -13.90 -14.05
C THR A 427 -21.64 -14.27 -15.47
N GLU A 428 -22.11 -13.29 -16.24
CA GLU A 428 -22.24 -13.37 -17.70
C GLU A 428 -21.44 -12.24 -18.36
N VAL A 429 -20.80 -12.55 -19.49
CA VAL A 429 -20.03 -11.62 -20.32
C VAL A 429 -20.52 -11.74 -21.78
N ALA A 430 -20.56 -10.62 -22.49
CA ALA A 430 -20.80 -10.55 -23.93
C ALA A 430 -19.76 -9.62 -24.58
N MET A 431 -19.03 -10.10 -25.58
CA MET A 431 -17.98 -9.34 -26.27
C MET A 431 -18.41 -9.01 -27.70
N VAL A 432 -18.52 -7.72 -28.02
CA VAL A 432 -18.88 -7.21 -29.36
C VAL A 432 -17.62 -6.61 -30.00
N ARG A 433 -17.30 -7.04 -31.22
CA ARG A 433 -16.23 -6.39 -32.01
C ARG A 433 -16.74 -5.09 -32.62
N ASN A 434 -15.99 -4.01 -32.44
CA ASN A 434 -16.23 -2.71 -33.04
C ASN A 434 -14.95 -2.26 -33.76
N GLY A 435 -14.82 -2.62 -35.04
CA GLY A 435 -13.58 -2.46 -35.80
C GLY A 435 -12.43 -3.24 -35.16
N LYS A 436 -11.39 -2.53 -34.71
CA LYS A 436 -10.24 -3.10 -33.98
C LYS A 436 -10.48 -3.23 -32.46
N ALA A 437 -11.50 -2.57 -31.92
CA ALA A 437 -11.81 -2.63 -30.49
C ALA A 437 -12.78 -3.79 -30.17
N THR A 438 -12.77 -4.25 -28.91
CA THR A 438 -13.79 -5.17 -28.40
C THR A 438 -14.50 -4.52 -27.21
N LEU A 439 -15.79 -4.23 -27.36
CA LEU A 439 -16.64 -3.75 -26.27
C LEU A 439 -17.04 -4.96 -25.40
N THR A 440 -16.73 -4.88 -24.10
CA THR A 440 -17.05 -5.93 -23.13
C THR A 440 -18.26 -5.50 -22.34
N TYR A 441 -19.36 -6.25 -22.43
CA TYR A 441 -20.55 -6.09 -21.60
C TYR A 441 -20.64 -7.20 -20.57
N ALA A 442 -21.20 -6.91 -19.39
CA ALA A 442 -21.42 -7.92 -18.36
C ALA A 442 -22.71 -7.69 -17.56
N ARG A 443 -23.11 -8.71 -16.80
CA ARG A 443 -24.21 -8.66 -15.82
C ARG A 443 -24.04 -9.71 -14.73
N GLY A 444 -24.84 -9.59 -13.66
CA GLY A 444 -24.81 -10.44 -12.47
C GLY A 444 -23.88 -9.87 -11.41
N THR A 445 -22.79 -10.58 -11.13
CA THR A 445 -21.78 -10.18 -10.14
C THR A 445 -20.38 -10.18 -10.76
N LEU A 446 -19.59 -9.15 -10.44
CA LEU A 446 -18.16 -9.03 -10.69
C LEU A 446 -17.37 -9.66 -9.54
N THR A 447 -16.27 -10.34 -9.83
CA THR A 447 -15.46 -11.03 -8.82
C THR A 447 -14.00 -10.99 -9.23
N HIS A 448 -13.14 -10.42 -8.37
CA HIS A 448 -11.71 -10.60 -8.50
C HIS A 448 -11.36 -12.08 -8.26
N ALA A 449 -10.56 -12.67 -9.15
CA ALA A 449 -10.24 -14.10 -9.18
C ALA A 449 -8.81 -14.31 -9.72
N PRO A 450 -7.78 -13.84 -8.97
CA PRO A 450 -6.38 -14.03 -9.34
C PRO A 450 -5.97 -15.49 -9.29
N LEU A 451 -4.87 -15.83 -9.96
CA LEU A 451 -4.27 -17.16 -9.87
C LEU A 451 -3.41 -17.28 -8.60
N ASN A 452 -3.48 -18.43 -7.94
CA ASN A 452 -2.61 -18.84 -6.82
C ASN A 452 -2.62 -17.96 -5.56
N ARG A 453 -3.64 -17.10 -5.37
CA ARG A 453 -3.84 -16.29 -4.17
C ARG A 453 -5.32 -15.93 -3.98
N ASP A 454 -5.67 -15.41 -2.81
CA ASP A 454 -7.04 -14.94 -2.52
C ASP A 454 -7.40 -13.67 -3.31
N PRO A 455 -8.71 -13.41 -3.52
CA PRO A 455 -9.20 -12.13 -4.04
C PRO A 455 -8.94 -10.96 -3.10
N ASP A 456 -8.31 -9.90 -3.60
CA ASP A 456 -8.14 -8.62 -2.89
C ASP A 456 -9.47 -7.90 -2.63
N HIS A 457 -10.49 -8.18 -3.46
CA HIS A 457 -11.68 -7.35 -3.64
C HIS A 457 -12.97 -8.12 -3.32
N LYS A 458 -13.94 -7.45 -2.68
CA LYS A 458 -15.27 -8.03 -2.42
C LYS A 458 -16.06 -8.16 -3.72
N ARG A 459 -16.98 -9.11 -3.77
CA ARG A 459 -17.84 -9.35 -4.95
C ARG A 459 -18.85 -8.21 -5.10
N VAL A 460 -18.85 -7.55 -6.26
CA VAL A 460 -19.75 -6.43 -6.55
C VAL A 460 -20.90 -6.89 -7.44
N THR A 461 -22.13 -6.80 -6.95
CA THR A 461 -23.34 -7.17 -7.72
C THR A 461 -23.81 -5.98 -8.56
N ILE A 462 -23.88 -6.20 -9.87
CA ILE A 462 -24.30 -5.24 -10.91
C ILE A 462 -25.68 -5.61 -11.50
N GLY A 463 -26.47 -6.39 -10.78
CA GLY A 463 -27.86 -6.70 -11.14
C GLY A 463 -28.05 -7.54 -12.42
N LYS A 464 -29.28 -7.53 -12.96
CA LYS A 464 -29.68 -8.35 -14.13
C LYS A 464 -29.52 -7.64 -15.48
N SER A 465 -29.32 -6.33 -15.47
CA SER A 465 -29.18 -5.47 -16.65
C SER A 465 -27.76 -5.51 -17.21
N TRP A 466 -27.60 -5.30 -18.52
CA TRP A 466 -26.28 -5.25 -19.14
C TRP A 466 -25.56 -3.93 -18.83
N HIS A 467 -24.30 -4.05 -18.42
CA HIS A 467 -23.39 -2.95 -18.16
C HIS A 467 -22.25 -2.99 -19.18
N LEU A 468 -21.82 -1.83 -19.67
CA LEU A 468 -20.54 -1.70 -20.37
C LEU A 468 -19.42 -1.73 -19.33
N LEU A 469 -18.48 -2.66 -19.48
CA LEU A 469 -17.29 -2.73 -18.65
C LEU A 469 -16.15 -1.90 -19.26
N LEU A 470 -15.51 -1.11 -18.42
CA LEU A 470 -14.41 -0.23 -18.76
C LEU A 470 -13.29 -0.43 -17.76
N LYS A 471 -12.05 -0.53 -18.25
CA LYS A 471 -10.88 -0.46 -17.38
C LYS A 471 -10.60 1.01 -17.03
N ASN A 472 -10.00 1.24 -15.87
CA ASN A 472 -9.25 2.46 -15.54
C ASN A 472 -8.34 2.89 -16.72
N THR A 473 -8.04 4.19 -16.86
CA THR A 473 -7.13 4.71 -17.90
C THR A 473 -5.68 4.23 -17.75
N VAL A 474 -5.37 3.56 -16.63
CA VAL A 474 -4.04 3.03 -16.29
C VAL A 474 -4.10 1.51 -15.99
N PRO A 475 -2.99 0.76 -16.15
CA PRO A 475 -1.74 1.16 -16.78
C PRO A 475 -1.96 1.51 -18.25
N VAL A 476 -1.36 2.63 -18.68
CA VAL A 476 -1.35 3.01 -20.10
C VAL A 476 -0.59 1.92 -20.85
N SER A 477 -1.17 1.37 -21.92
CA SER A 477 -0.48 0.36 -22.74
C SER A 477 0.86 0.91 -23.24
N ALA A 478 1.94 0.18 -22.93
CA ALA A 478 3.33 0.60 -23.19
C ALA A 478 3.65 0.80 -24.69
#